data_AF-A0AAP3AFJ7-F1
#
_entry.id   AF-A0AAP3AFJ7-F1
#
_cell.length_a   1.000
_cell.length_b   1.000
_cell.length_c   1.000
_cell.angle_alpha   90.00
_cell.angle_beta   90.00
_cell.angle_gamma   90.00
#
_symmetry.space_group_name_H-M   'P 1'
#
loop_
_entity.id
_entity.type
_entity.pdbx_description
1 polymer ?
#
loop_
_entity_poly.entity_id
_entity_poly.type
_entity_poly.pdbx_seq_one_letter_code
_entity_poly.pdbx_strand_id
1 'polypeptide(L)'
;MYWEKFIDKGRPAERQKNLYDLLRLTLASIDIASARRQVLDSTEYVGAVPDYLENYSHSTYETAVVSEFYQLARHDFVHHKNSAVWERPISWRPDGASNFRNGHIDLSLFSEARGVETRIEFGKSDPRVRTKRDLKLESDAVKLLQAHDYFLPTRPSNQADSTSKSTIAIENFVVVWDEKDTSRKEKAAKLSPYQGKVWLEKCKEHAKSASHRTGGNVSLEGVAASTLLTIKRDHLRTAYAAIYSISPAD
;
A
#
# COMPACT_ATOMS: atom_id res chain seq x y z
N MET A 1 -1.73 14.56 41.76
CA MET A 1 -1.98 13.49 40.78
C MET A 1 -2.85 14.08 39.65
N TYR A 2 -2.23 14.76 38.68
CA TYR A 2 -2.92 15.65 37.72
C TYR A 2 -2.98 15.09 36.28
N TRP A 3 -2.73 13.79 36.10
CA TRP A 3 -2.63 13.15 34.78
C TRP A 3 -3.81 12.22 34.45
N GLU A 4 -4.72 11.95 35.37
CA GLU A 4 -5.87 11.04 35.17
C GLU A 4 -7.06 11.67 34.40
N LYS A 5 -6.95 12.94 33.98
CA LYS A 5 -8.04 13.67 33.29
C LYS A 5 -7.71 14.17 31.88
N PHE A 6 -6.63 13.70 31.26
CA PHE A 6 -6.55 13.77 29.80
C PHE A 6 -7.42 12.66 29.22
N ILE A 7 -8.74 12.91 29.25
CA ILE A 7 -9.69 12.25 28.35
C ILE A 7 -9.08 12.38 26.95
N ASP A 8 -9.06 11.30 26.15
CA ASP A 8 -8.52 11.19 24.78
C ASP A 8 -9.16 12.15 23.74
N LYS A 9 -9.67 13.32 24.15
CA LYS A 9 -10.19 14.37 23.29
C LYS A 9 -9.08 14.84 22.34
N GLY A 10 -9.29 14.55 21.05
CA GLY A 10 -8.41 14.95 19.96
C GLY A 10 -7.41 13.89 19.51
N ARG A 11 -7.33 12.73 20.18
CA ARG A 11 -6.58 11.58 19.63
C ARG A 11 -7.44 10.85 18.61
N PRO A 12 -6.88 10.48 17.43
CA PRO A 12 -7.60 9.64 16.48
C PRO A 12 -8.04 8.33 17.14
N ALA A 13 -9.18 7.79 16.72
CA ALA A 13 -9.59 6.44 17.10
C ALA A 13 -8.47 5.44 16.76
N GLU A 14 -8.33 4.36 17.53
CA GLU A 14 -7.20 3.42 17.38
C GLU A 14 -7.04 2.89 15.94
N ARG A 15 -8.15 2.54 15.28
CA ARG A 15 -8.15 2.16 13.85
C ARG A 15 -7.49 3.22 12.98
N GLN A 16 -7.87 4.48 13.18
CA GLN A 16 -7.36 5.60 12.39
C GLN A 16 -5.89 5.89 12.70
N LYS A 17 -5.48 5.77 13.98
CA LYS A 17 -4.07 5.86 14.38
C LYS A 17 -3.23 4.81 13.65
N ASN A 18 -3.67 3.55 13.66
CA ASN A 18 -2.96 2.45 13.00
C ASN A 18 -2.81 2.69 11.49
N LEU A 19 -3.86 3.17 10.82
CA LEU A 19 -3.81 3.52 9.40
C LEU A 19 -2.81 4.66 9.11
N TYR A 20 -2.74 5.68 9.97
CA TYR A 20 -1.72 6.73 9.83
C TYR A 20 -0.31 6.23 10.09
N ASP A 21 -0.12 5.30 11.01
CA ASP A 21 1.18 4.68 11.27
C ASP A 21 1.63 3.81 10.08
N LEU A 22 0.72 3.07 9.42
CA LEU A 22 1.00 2.41 8.14
C LEU A 22 1.46 3.39 7.06
N LEU A 23 0.79 4.54 6.92
CA LEU A 23 1.19 5.58 5.96
C LEU A 23 2.58 6.17 6.28
N ARG A 24 2.88 6.40 7.56
CA ARG A 24 4.20 6.89 7.98
C ARG A 24 5.31 5.90 7.68
N LEU A 25 5.10 4.62 8.00
CA LEU A 25 6.03 3.54 7.68
C LEU A 25 6.22 3.41 6.16
N THR A 26 5.15 3.58 5.38
CA THR A 26 5.22 3.60 3.91
C THR A 26 6.11 4.74 3.42
N LEU A 27 5.92 5.97 3.93
CA LEU A 27 6.74 7.13 3.55
C LEU A 27 8.22 6.95 3.94
N ALA A 28 8.50 6.37 5.11
CA ALA A 28 9.87 6.04 5.52
C ALA A 28 10.51 5.00 4.58
N SER A 29 9.73 4.01 4.16
CA SER A 29 10.18 2.97 3.22
C SER A 29 10.49 3.52 1.84
N ILE A 30 9.66 4.46 1.36
CA ILE A 30 9.90 5.21 0.12
C ILE A 30 11.21 5.98 0.20
N ASP A 31 11.50 6.64 1.34
CA ASP A 31 12.73 7.39 1.55
C ASP A 31 13.97 6.49 1.53
N ILE A 32 13.94 5.36 2.26
CA ILE A 32 15.04 4.40 2.30
C ILE A 32 15.28 3.80 0.90
N ALA A 33 14.23 3.32 0.23
CA ALA A 33 14.34 2.74 -1.11
C ALA A 33 14.87 3.78 -2.13
N SER A 34 14.41 5.03 -2.01
CA SER A 34 14.88 6.15 -2.83
C SER A 34 16.35 6.48 -2.58
N ALA A 35 16.79 6.51 -1.33
CA ALA A 35 18.17 6.79 -0.96
C ALA A 35 19.11 5.70 -1.49
N ARG A 36 18.74 4.42 -1.32
CA ARG A 36 19.52 3.29 -1.88
C ARG A 36 19.67 3.40 -3.39
N ARG A 37 18.57 3.72 -4.09
CA ARG A 37 18.61 3.95 -5.54
C ARG A 37 19.54 5.11 -5.90
N GLN A 38 19.45 6.24 -5.21
CA GLN A 38 20.32 7.39 -5.47
C GLN A 38 21.80 7.07 -5.23
N VAL A 39 22.13 6.28 -4.21
CA VAL A 39 23.51 5.84 -3.96
C VAL A 39 24.01 5.00 -5.14
N LEU A 40 23.23 3.98 -5.56
CA LEU A 40 23.57 3.13 -6.69
C LEU A 40 23.73 3.93 -8.00
N ASP A 41 22.84 4.89 -8.25
CA ASP A 41 22.89 5.77 -9.42
C ASP A 41 24.07 6.78 -9.35
N SER A 42 24.58 7.08 -8.15
CA SER A 42 25.67 8.06 -7.92
C SER A 42 27.07 7.45 -7.94
N THR A 43 27.19 6.17 -7.60
CA THR A 43 28.42 5.42 -7.83
C THR A 43 28.52 5.18 -9.33
N GLU A 44 29.61 5.58 -9.97
CA GLU A 44 29.92 5.35 -11.39
C GLU A 44 30.05 3.84 -11.75
N TYR A 45 29.23 2.96 -11.17
CA TYR A 45 29.06 1.61 -11.64
C TYR A 45 28.20 1.66 -12.91
N VAL A 46 28.85 2.10 -13.99
CA VAL A 46 28.41 1.91 -15.38
C VAL A 46 28.53 0.42 -15.68
N GLY A 47 27.66 -0.37 -15.06
CA GLY A 47 27.25 -1.67 -15.54
C GLY A 47 25.78 -1.48 -15.91
N ALA A 48 25.52 -1.10 -17.16
CA ALA A 48 24.18 -0.91 -17.69
C ALA A 48 23.29 -2.03 -17.17
N VAL A 49 22.23 -1.67 -16.43
CA VAL A 49 21.13 -2.60 -16.17
C VAL A 49 20.80 -3.17 -17.56
N PRO A 50 20.97 -4.48 -17.79
CA PRO A 50 20.78 -5.03 -19.12
C PRO A 50 19.44 -4.54 -19.69
N ASP A 51 19.38 -4.15 -20.97
CA ASP A 51 18.20 -3.48 -21.55
C ASP A 51 16.87 -4.23 -21.26
N TYR A 52 16.93 -5.56 -21.14
CA TYR A 52 15.78 -6.38 -20.77
C TYR A 52 15.28 -6.15 -19.33
N LEU A 53 16.14 -5.74 -18.39
CA LEU A 53 15.82 -5.38 -17.01
C LEU A 53 15.42 -3.91 -16.84
N GLU A 54 15.70 -3.02 -17.79
CA GLU A 54 15.26 -1.62 -17.71
C GLU A 54 13.74 -1.49 -17.59
N ASN A 55 13.01 -2.36 -18.30
CA ASN A 55 11.54 -2.46 -18.25
C ASN A 55 11.00 -2.86 -16.87
N TYR A 56 11.83 -3.48 -16.02
CA TYR A 56 11.44 -3.94 -14.68
C TYR A 56 11.82 -2.94 -13.58
N SER A 57 12.51 -1.85 -13.91
CA SER A 57 12.97 -0.84 -12.94
C SER A 57 11.85 -0.24 -12.08
N HIS A 58 10.62 -0.19 -12.61
CA HIS A 58 9.44 0.24 -11.86
C HIS A 58 9.04 -0.81 -10.81
N SER A 59 8.86 -2.07 -11.24
CA SER A 59 8.48 -3.18 -10.36
C SER A 59 9.54 -3.45 -9.29
N THR A 60 10.83 -3.42 -9.64
CA THR A 60 11.93 -3.57 -8.66
C THR A 60 11.88 -2.49 -7.59
N TYR A 61 11.56 -1.25 -7.97
CA TYR A 61 11.43 -0.15 -7.02
C TYR A 61 10.24 -0.35 -6.09
N GLU A 62 9.07 -0.73 -6.62
CA GLU A 62 7.89 -1.03 -5.79
C GLU A 62 8.18 -2.17 -4.80
N THR A 63 8.74 -3.29 -5.27
CA THR A 63 9.12 -4.42 -4.42
C THR A 63 10.11 -3.99 -3.33
N ALA A 64 11.07 -3.11 -3.64
CA ALA A 64 11.99 -2.57 -2.65
C ALA A 64 11.25 -1.76 -1.57
N VAL A 65 10.30 -0.91 -1.95
CA VAL A 65 9.48 -0.15 -1.00
C VAL A 65 8.68 -1.09 -0.08
N VAL A 66 8.05 -2.13 -0.64
CA VAL A 66 7.27 -3.10 0.16
C VAL A 66 8.16 -3.92 1.09
N SER A 67 9.34 -4.34 0.64
CA SER A 67 10.34 -5.03 1.46
C SER A 67 10.79 -4.17 2.63
N GLU A 68 11.15 -2.90 2.40
CA GLU A 68 11.52 -1.97 3.48
C GLU A 68 10.37 -1.74 4.45
N PHE A 69 9.15 -1.58 3.94
CA PHE A 69 7.96 -1.45 4.76
C PHE A 69 7.79 -2.65 5.68
N TYR A 70 7.86 -3.87 5.14
CA TYR A 70 7.74 -5.09 5.91
C TYR A 70 8.80 -5.16 7.01
N GLN A 71 10.05 -4.84 6.70
CA GLN A 71 11.15 -4.86 7.68
C GLN A 71 10.94 -3.85 8.82
N LEU A 72 10.53 -2.62 8.49
CA LEU A 72 10.26 -1.58 9.49
C LEU A 72 9.04 -1.92 10.36
N ALA A 73 7.97 -2.43 9.74
CA ALA A 73 6.70 -2.67 10.42
C ALA A 73 6.68 -3.98 11.22
N ARG A 74 7.59 -4.93 10.95
CA ARG A 74 7.59 -6.27 11.56
C ARG A 74 7.56 -6.25 13.08
N HIS A 75 8.36 -5.40 13.72
CA HIS A 75 8.40 -5.32 15.17
C HIS A 75 7.06 -4.83 15.74
N ASP A 76 6.44 -3.86 15.09
CA ASP A 76 5.12 -3.34 15.48
C ASP A 76 4.03 -4.42 15.33
N PHE A 77 4.05 -5.18 14.23
CA PHE A 77 3.10 -6.28 14.03
C PHE A 77 3.23 -7.35 15.13
N VAL A 78 4.46 -7.75 15.48
CA VAL A 78 4.71 -8.71 16.56
C VAL A 78 4.23 -8.17 17.90
N HIS A 79 4.54 -6.90 18.22
CA HIS A 79 4.09 -6.26 19.45
C HIS A 79 2.56 -6.26 19.57
N HIS A 80 1.84 -6.05 18.46
CA HIS A 80 0.38 -6.07 18.39
C HIS A 80 -0.21 -7.47 18.12
N LYS A 81 0.58 -8.54 18.28
CA LYS A 81 0.16 -9.94 18.09
C LYS A 81 -0.45 -10.24 16.71
N ASN A 82 0.06 -9.58 15.68
CA ASN A 82 -0.29 -9.85 14.29
C ASN A 82 0.81 -10.70 13.64
N SER A 83 0.43 -11.83 13.05
CA SER A 83 1.34 -12.63 12.23
C SER A 83 1.37 -12.07 10.81
N ALA A 84 2.53 -11.62 10.34
CA ALA A 84 2.67 -10.95 9.05
C ALA A 84 3.32 -11.86 7.99
N VAL A 85 2.66 -12.02 6.84
CA VAL A 85 3.14 -12.81 5.70
C VAL A 85 3.33 -11.89 4.49
N TRP A 86 4.57 -11.75 4.04
CA TRP A 86 4.93 -11.03 2.81
C TRP A 86 4.75 -11.94 1.59
N GLU A 87 4.23 -11.39 0.49
CA GLU A 87 3.93 -12.08 -0.76
C GLU A 87 3.10 -13.37 -0.58
N ARG A 88 2.05 -13.29 0.23
CA ARG A 88 1.19 -14.45 0.54
C ARG A 88 0.58 -14.99 -0.76
N PRO A 89 0.87 -16.23 -1.17
CA PRO A 89 0.30 -16.79 -2.38
C PRO A 89 -1.22 -16.97 -2.22
N ILE A 90 -1.94 -16.60 -3.26
CA ILE A 90 -3.39 -16.75 -3.35
C ILE A 90 -3.77 -17.34 -4.70
N SER A 91 -4.86 -18.09 -4.70
CA SER A 91 -5.56 -18.50 -5.92
C SER A 91 -7.00 -18.03 -5.82
N TRP A 92 -7.48 -17.32 -6.84
CA TRP A 92 -8.85 -16.82 -6.91
C TRP A 92 -9.42 -17.02 -8.30
N ARG A 93 -10.74 -17.01 -8.42
CA ARG A 93 -11.43 -17.17 -9.70
C ARG A 93 -12.11 -15.85 -10.06
N PRO A 94 -11.68 -15.15 -11.12
CA PRO A 94 -12.39 -13.98 -11.60
C PRO A 94 -13.82 -14.33 -12.03
N ASP A 95 -14.74 -13.38 -11.89
CA ASP A 95 -16.13 -13.55 -12.31
C ASP A 95 -16.23 -13.97 -13.78
N GLY A 96 -17.03 -15.01 -14.03
CA GLY A 96 -17.25 -15.56 -15.37
C GLY A 96 -16.04 -16.31 -15.96
N ALA A 97 -14.89 -16.37 -15.29
CA ALA A 97 -13.74 -17.14 -15.77
C ALA A 97 -13.93 -18.65 -15.51
N SER A 98 -13.40 -19.50 -16.38
CA SER A 98 -13.36 -20.96 -16.17
C SER A 98 -12.18 -21.41 -15.30
N ASN A 99 -11.10 -20.64 -15.29
CA ASN A 99 -9.83 -21.00 -14.65
C ASN A 99 -9.52 -20.12 -13.44
N PHE A 100 -8.83 -20.70 -12.45
CA PHE A 100 -8.23 -19.96 -11.36
C PHE A 100 -7.07 -19.10 -11.87
N ARG A 101 -6.93 -17.91 -11.28
CA ARG A 101 -5.72 -17.09 -11.34
C ARG A 101 -4.90 -17.33 -10.08
N ASN A 102 -3.59 -17.33 -10.27
CA ASN A 102 -2.63 -17.37 -9.18
C ASN A 102 -1.95 -16.01 -9.07
N GLY A 103 -1.64 -15.61 -7.86
CA GLY A 103 -0.91 -14.39 -7.56
C GLY A 103 -0.56 -14.33 -6.08
N HIS A 104 -0.28 -13.14 -5.60
CA HIS A 104 0.16 -12.93 -4.22
C HIS A 104 -0.57 -11.73 -3.64
N ILE A 105 -0.89 -11.73 -2.34
CA ILE A 105 -1.15 -10.48 -1.61
C ILE A 105 0.19 -9.95 -1.12
N ASP A 106 0.48 -8.67 -1.36
CA ASP A 106 1.76 -8.08 -0.96
C ASP A 106 2.00 -8.27 0.54
N LEU A 107 1.01 -7.96 1.39
CA LEU A 107 1.09 -8.22 2.82
C LEU A 107 -0.24 -8.71 3.40
N SER A 108 -0.21 -9.84 4.11
CA SER A 108 -1.32 -10.31 4.95
C SER A 108 -0.94 -10.27 6.42
N LEU A 109 -1.79 -9.67 7.24
CA LEU A 109 -1.68 -9.63 8.70
C LEU A 109 -2.81 -10.47 9.31
N PHE A 110 -2.44 -11.51 10.06
CA PHE A 110 -3.38 -12.37 10.76
C PHE A 110 -3.45 -11.96 12.23
N SER A 111 -4.63 -11.52 12.65
CA SER A 111 -4.92 -11.15 14.02
C SER A 111 -5.78 -12.24 14.66
N GLU A 112 -5.16 -13.09 15.49
CA GLU A 112 -5.89 -14.15 16.21
C GLU A 112 -6.92 -13.55 17.17
N ALA A 113 -6.54 -12.47 17.87
CA ALA A 113 -7.41 -11.79 18.82
C ALA A 113 -8.69 -11.20 18.17
N ARG A 114 -8.61 -10.79 16.90
CA ARG A 114 -9.77 -10.25 16.15
C ARG A 114 -10.45 -11.30 15.26
N GLY A 115 -9.82 -12.45 15.02
CA GLY A 115 -10.25 -13.39 14.01
C GLY A 115 -10.26 -12.79 12.59
N VAL A 116 -9.31 -11.89 12.30
CA VAL A 116 -9.27 -11.10 11.05
C VAL A 116 -7.97 -11.35 10.27
N GLU A 117 -8.08 -11.49 8.96
CA GLU A 117 -6.98 -11.31 8.01
C GLU A 117 -7.09 -9.91 7.39
N THR A 118 -6.11 -9.06 7.65
CA THR A 118 -5.97 -7.78 6.95
C THR A 118 -5.02 -7.96 5.77
N ARG A 119 -5.53 -7.79 4.54
CA ARG A 119 -4.79 -7.88 3.27
C ARG A 119 -4.47 -6.48 2.77
N ILE A 120 -3.21 -6.25 2.40
CA ILE A 120 -2.73 -4.94 1.98
C ILE A 120 -1.97 -5.11 0.66
N GLU A 121 -2.39 -4.38 -0.36
CA GLU A 121 -1.67 -4.22 -1.63
C GLU A 121 -0.96 -2.88 -1.65
N PHE A 122 0.18 -2.82 -2.31
CA PHE A 122 1.00 -1.63 -2.43
C PHE A 122 1.22 -1.30 -3.92
N GLY A 123 1.23 0.00 -4.24
CA GLY A 123 1.56 0.41 -5.58
C GLY A 123 1.92 1.87 -5.76
N LYS A 124 2.81 2.14 -6.72
CA LYS A 124 3.12 3.48 -7.17
C LYS A 124 2.08 3.93 -8.19
N SER A 125 1.51 5.10 -7.95
CA SER A 125 0.61 5.79 -8.87
C SER A 125 1.31 6.03 -10.21
N ASP A 126 0.68 5.64 -11.32
CA ASP A 126 1.23 5.88 -12.65
C ASP A 126 1.10 7.38 -13.01
N PRO A 127 2.21 8.13 -13.12
CA PRO A 127 2.17 9.55 -13.43
C PRO A 127 1.70 9.85 -14.87
N ARG A 128 1.63 8.85 -15.75
CA ARG A 128 1.16 8.98 -17.14
C ARG A 128 -0.37 9.04 -17.22
N VAL A 129 -1.04 8.54 -16.18
CA VAL A 129 -2.50 8.61 -16.06
C VAL A 129 -2.88 10.01 -15.57
N ARG A 130 -2.96 10.97 -16.50
CA ARG A 130 -3.44 12.35 -16.24
C ARG A 130 -4.97 12.42 -16.14
N THR A 131 -5.57 11.50 -15.40
CA THR A 131 -7.03 11.44 -15.26
C THR A 131 -7.40 11.41 -13.78
N LYS A 132 -8.70 11.47 -13.49
CA LYS A 132 -9.27 11.26 -12.14
C LYS A 132 -9.13 9.81 -11.64
N ARG A 133 -8.34 8.98 -12.33
CA ARG A 133 -8.23 7.54 -12.13
C ARG A 133 -6.81 7.18 -11.68
N ASP A 134 -6.72 6.12 -10.89
CA ASP A 134 -5.47 5.46 -10.58
C ASP A 134 -5.59 3.98 -10.95
N LEU A 135 -4.88 3.58 -12.00
CA LEU A 135 -5.02 2.22 -12.56
C LEU A 135 -4.51 1.14 -11.61
N LYS A 136 -3.55 1.49 -10.74
CA LYS A 136 -3.00 0.56 -9.76
C LYS A 136 -4.03 0.32 -8.65
N LEU A 137 -4.62 1.38 -8.10
CA LEU A 137 -5.76 1.28 -7.18
C LEU A 137 -6.89 0.44 -7.77
N GLU A 138 -7.30 0.72 -9.01
CA GLU A 138 -8.39 -0.01 -9.67
C GLU A 138 -8.07 -1.50 -9.85
N SER A 139 -6.86 -1.82 -10.32
CA SER A 139 -6.42 -3.21 -10.53
C SER A 139 -6.37 -4.01 -9.22
N ASP A 140 -5.78 -3.43 -8.17
CA ASP A 140 -5.63 -4.10 -6.88
C ASP A 140 -6.99 -4.22 -6.16
N ALA A 141 -7.87 -3.22 -6.27
CA ALA A 141 -9.23 -3.31 -5.76
C ALA A 141 -10.02 -4.45 -6.41
N VAL A 142 -9.94 -4.60 -7.74
CA VAL A 142 -10.59 -5.73 -8.45
C VAL A 142 -10.07 -7.07 -7.93
N LYS A 143 -8.74 -7.21 -7.81
CA LYS A 143 -8.11 -8.42 -7.29
C LYS A 143 -8.59 -8.76 -5.89
N LEU A 144 -8.58 -7.78 -4.97
CA LEU A 144 -8.98 -7.97 -3.57
C LEU A 144 -10.46 -8.32 -3.42
N LEU A 145 -11.34 -7.72 -4.24
CA LEU A 145 -12.76 -8.06 -4.28
C LEU A 145 -12.99 -9.49 -4.80
N GLN A 146 -12.37 -9.85 -5.93
CA GLN A 146 -12.53 -11.20 -6.48
C GLN A 146 -11.92 -12.29 -5.58
N ALA A 147 -10.84 -11.98 -4.86
CA ALA A 147 -10.21 -12.88 -3.89
C ALA A 147 -10.93 -12.93 -2.54
N HIS A 148 -11.93 -12.07 -2.31
CA HIS A 148 -12.76 -12.10 -1.10
C HIS A 148 -13.66 -13.35 -1.11
N ASP A 149 -14.27 -13.66 -2.26
CA ASP A 149 -15.28 -14.71 -2.38
C ASP A 149 -14.71 -16.12 -2.54
N TYR A 150 -13.51 -16.24 -3.11
CA TYR A 150 -12.87 -17.52 -3.43
C TYR A 150 -11.42 -17.55 -2.96
N PHE A 151 -11.23 -17.76 -1.66
CA PHE A 151 -9.92 -17.97 -1.08
C PHE A 151 -9.64 -19.46 -0.84
N LEU A 152 -8.64 -20.01 -1.53
CA LEU A 152 -7.98 -21.26 -1.15
C LEU A 152 -6.51 -20.94 -0.81
N PRO A 153 -6.03 -21.23 0.41
CA PRO A 153 -4.61 -21.11 0.70
C PRO A 153 -3.86 -22.08 -0.22
N THR A 154 -2.88 -21.57 -0.97
CA THR A 154 -2.15 -22.34 -1.97
C THR A 154 -1.10 -23.24 -1.30
N ARG A 155 -1.53 -24.25 -0.51
CA ARG A 155 -0.89 -25.58 -0.36
C ARG A 155 -1.73 -26.55 0.53
N PRO A 156 -1.65 -27.87 0.27
CA PRO A 156 -2.53 -28.86 0.86
C PRO A 156 -2.00 -29.31 2.23
N SER A 157 -2.69 -28.98 3.32
CA SER A 157 -2.57 -29.81 4.51
C SER A 157 -3.42 -31.06 4.29
N ASN A 158 -2.76 -32.22 4.22
CA ASN A 158 -3.40 -33.54 4.34
C ASN A 158 -3.95 -33.75 5.76
N GLN A 159 -4.72 -32.80 6.27
CA GLN A 159 -5.50 -32.90 7.49
C GLN A 159 -6.80 -32.17 7.22
N ALA A 160 -7.74 -32.94 6.70
CA ALA A 160 -9.14 -32.61 6.75
C ALA A 160 -9.58 -32.73 8.21
N ASP A 161 -9.56 -31.63 8.96
CA ASP A 161 -10.47 -31.45 10.07
C ASP A 161 -11.58 -30.51 9.63
N SER A 162 -12.65 -31.14 9.16
CA SER A 162 -13.85 -30.56 8.57
C SER A 162 -14.80 -29.93 9.61
N THR A 163 -14.30 -29.34 10.70
CA THR A 163 -15.17 -29.01 11.85
C THR A 163 -15.01 -27.62 12.46
N SER A 164 -14.27 -26.71 11.83
CA SER A 164 -14.52 -25.28 12.08
C SER A 164 -14.05 -24.43 10.91
N LYS A 165 -14.97 -24.10 9.99
CA LYS A 165 -14.87 -22.84 9.27
C LYS A 165 -15.03 -21.72 10.30
N SER A 166 -13.99 -21.43 11.09
CA SER A 166 -13.91 -20.10 11.69
C SER A 166 -13.77 -19.15 10.51
N THR A 167 -14.87 -18.51 10.13
CA THR A 167 -14.88 -17.56 9.02
C THR A 167 -14.00 -16.40 9.45
N ILE A 168 -12.71 -16.45 9.08
CA ILE A 168 -11.79 -15.34 9.31
C ILE A 168 -12.36 -14.16 8.53
N ALA A 169 -12.67 -13.07 9.23
CA ALA A 169 -13.13 -11.86 8.59
C ALA A 169 -11.97 -11.24 7.78
N ILE A 170 -12.26 -10.75 6.58
CA ILE A 170 -11.22 -10.20 5.69
C ILE A 170 -11.39 -8.69 5.61
N GLU A 171 -10.32 -7.96 5.93
CA GLU A 171 -10.20 -6.52 5.70
C GLU A 171 -9.23 -6.29 4.54
N ASN A 172 -9.64 -5.57 3.51
CA ASN A 172 -8.81 -5.31 2.33
C ASN A 172 -8.41 -3.83 2.27
N PHE A 173 -7.12 -3.57 2.05
CA PHE A 173 -6.58 -2.24 1.87
C PHE A 173 -5.67 -2.15 0.65
N VAL A 174 -5.63 -0.97 0.03
CA VAL A 174 -4.65 -0.63 -0.99
C VAL A 174 -3.93 0.63 -0.56
N VAL A 175 -2.60 0.61 -0.57
CA VAL A 175 -1.74 1.76 -0.32
C VAL A 175 -1.14 2.21 -1.64
N VAL A 176 -1.46 3.43 -2.05
CA VAL A 176 -0.91 4.03 -3.27
C VAL A 176 -0.01 5.21 -2.92
N TRP A 177 1.12 5.34 -3.59
CA TRP A 177 2.00 6.51 -3.43
C TRP A 177 2.39 7.17 -4.75
N ASP A 178 2.71 8.45 -4.69
CA ASP A 178 3.21 9.26 -5.81
C ASP A 178 4.44 10.04 -5.33
N GLU A 179 5.35 10.33 -6.25
CA GLU A 179 6.57 11.08 -5.95
C GLU A 179 6.71 12.24 -6.93
N LYS A 180 7.00 13.42 -6.40
CA LYS A 180 7.29 14.63 -7.17
C LYS A 180 8.74 15.02 -6.96
N ASP A 181 9.39 15.44 -8.04
CA ASP A 181 10.80 15.85 -8.08
C ASP A 181 10.93 17.23 -8.75
N THR A 182 11.76 18.11 -8.17
CA THR A 182 12.07 19.45 -8.69
C THR A 182 12.77 19.41 -10.04
N SER A 183 13.48 18.32 -10.38
CA SER A 183 14.16 18.17 -11.68
C SER A 183 13.25 18.39 -12.89
N ARG A 184 11.93 18.19 -12.72
CA ARG A 184 10.92 18.39 -13.76
C ARG A 184 10.16 19.72 -13.62
N LYS A 185 9.89 20.18 -12.39
CA LYS A 185 9.25 21.48 -12.06
C LYS A 185 9.50 21.86 -10.58
N GLU A 186 10.36 22.83 -10.30
CA GLU A 186 10.74 23.24 -8.93
C GLU A 186 9.56 23.47 -7.97
N LYS A 187 8.49 24.17 -8.42
CA LYS A 187 7.35 24.50 -7.56
C LYS A 187 6.46 23.30 -7.21
N ALA A 188 6.55 22.19 -7.94
CA ALA A 188 5.66 21.03 -7.77
C ALA A 188 6.15 20.02 -6.71
N ALA A 189 7.43 20.10 -6.32
CA ALA A 189 8.03 19.14 -5.40
C ALA A 189 8.25 19.69 -3.98
N LYS A 190 7.95 20.97 -3.73
CA LYS A 190 7.91 21.52 -2.36
C LYS A 190 6.60 21.15 -1.68
N LEU A 191 6.70 20.42 -0.57
CA LEU A 191 5.54 20.12 0.27
C LEU A 191 4.95 21.43 0.82
N SER A 192 3.66 21.63 0.59
CA SER A 192 2.91 22.80 1.07
C SER A 192 1.47 22.39 1.39
N PRO A 193 0.74 23.16 2.22
CA PRO A 193 -0.67 22.88 2.50
C PRO A 193 -1.52 22.81 1.22
N TYR A 194 -1.23 23.66 0.23
CA TYR A 194 -1.89 23.62 -1.07
C TYR A 194 -1.67 22.28 -1.79
N GLN A 195 -0.42 21.82 -1.90
CA GLN A 195 -0.13 20.53 -2.54
C GLN A 195 -0.75 19.36 -1.78
N GLY A 196 -0.77 19.41 -0.44
CA GLY A 196 -1.48 18.42 0.37
C GLY A 196 -2.99 18.38 0.06
N LYS A 197 -3.63 19.55 -0.10
CA LYS A 197 -5.03 19.65 -0.50
C LYS A 197 -5.26 19.10 -1.91
N VAL A 198 -4.39 19.42 -2.87
CA VAL A 198 -4.46 18.89 -4.24
C VAL A 198 -4.36 17.36 -4.24
N TRP A 199 -3.42 16.80 -3.47
CA TRP A 199 -3.28 15.35 -3.31
C TRP A 199 -4.54 14.71 -2.71
N LEU A 200 -5.09 15.29 -1.64
CA LEU A 200 -6.31 14.80 -1.00
C LEU A 200 -7.49 14.76 -1.98
N GLU A 201 -7.74 15.84 -2.72
CA GLU A 201 -8.83 15.89 -3.69
C GLU A 201 -8.62 14.91 -4.85
N LYS A 202 -7.38 14.76 -5.33
CA LYS A 202 -7.02 13.73 -6.30
C LYS A 202 -7.36 12.33 -5.78
N CYS A 203 -7.00 12.02 -4.53
CA CYS A 203 -7.26 10.72 -3.91
C CYS A 203 -8.75 10.42 -3.73
N LYS A 204 -9.57 11.44 -3.42
CA LYS A 204 -11.03 11.29 -3.37
C LYS A 204 -11.61 10.92 -4.73
N GLU A 205 -11.13 11.55 -5.80
CA GLU A 205 -11.56 11.23 -7.16
C GLU A 205 -11.11 9.81 -7.57
N HIS A 206 -9.91 9.38 -7.18
CA HIS A 206 -9.45 8.01 -7.38
C HIS A 206 -10.39 6.99 -6.72
N ALA A 207 -10.77 7.22 -5.46
CA ALA A 207 -11.70 6.34 -4.73
C ALA A 207 -13.04 6.24 -5.47
N LYS A 208 -13.63 7.37 -5.87
CA LYS A 208 -14.88 7.39 -6.65
C LYS A 208 -14.77 6.62 -7.97
N SER A 209 -13.68 6.82 -8.71
CA SER A 209 -13.43 6.10 -9.97
C SER A 209 -13.31 4.60 -9.74
N ALA A 210 -12.56 4.19 -8.71
CA ALA A 210 -12.35 2.79 -8.40
C ALA A 210 -13.64 2.10 -7.95
N SER A 211 -14.46 2.74 -7.11
CA SER A 211 -15.79 2.22 -6.76
C SER A 211 -16.66 2.00 -8.00
N HIS A 212 -16.75 3.02 -8.87
CA HIS A 212 -17.51 2.91 -10.12
C HIS A 212 -16.98 1.81 -11.05
N ARG A 213 -15.65 1.65 -11.14
CA ARG A 213 -15.01 0.68 -12.04
C ARG A 213 -15.16 -0.76 -11.54
N THR A 214 -15.07 -0.96 -10.24
CA THR A 214 -15.06 -2.30 -9.62
C THR A 214 -16.46 -2.79 -9.25
N GLY A 215 -17.44 -1.88 -9.11
CA GLY A 215 -18.76 -2.20 -8.59
C GLY A 215 -18.78 -2.44 -7.08
N GLY A 216 -17.62 -2.34 -6.39
CA GLY A 216 -17.51 -2.42 -4.94
C GLY A 216 -17.37 -1.05 -4.27
N ASN A 217 -17.19 -1.05 -2.96
CA ASN A 217 -16.96 0.13 -2.15
C ASN A 217 -15.46 0.37 -1.94
N VAL A 218 -14.93 1.43 -2.58
CA VAL A 218 -13.55 1.92 -2.38
C VAL A 218 -13.61 3.26 -1.65
N SER A 219 -13.10 3.30 -0.42
CA SER A 219 -13.14 4.48 0.45
C SER A 219 -11.74 4.96 0.78
N LEU A 220 -11.51 6.27 0.68
CA LEU A 220 -10.27 6.89 1.13
C LEU A 220 -10.24 6.99 2.65
N GLU A 221 -9.30 6.30 3.27
CA GLU A 221 -9.17 6.22 4.73
C GLU A 221 -8.17 7.26 5.29
N GLY A 222 -7.14 7.59 4.51
CA GLY A 222 -6.14 8.57 4.92
C GLY A 222 -5.17 8.95 3.82
N VAL A 223 -4.53 10.11 4.00
CA VAL A 223 -3.41 10.57 3.16
C VAL A 223 -2.28 11.07 4.04
N ALA A 224 -1.05 10.92 3.57
CA ALA A 224 0.14 11.47 4.20
C ALA A 224 1.12 11.97 3.14
N ALA A 225 2.04 12.84 3.52
CA ALA A 225 3.11 13.29 2.65
C ALA A 225 4.38 13.58 3.46
N SER A 226 5.53 13.37 2.84
CA SER A 226 6.84 13.70 3.40
C SER A 226 7.77 14.26 2.34
N THR A 227 8.61 15.21 2.72
CA THR A 227 9.75 15.63 1.90
C THR A 227 10.84 14.57 2.03
N LEU A 228 11.33 14.09 0.89
CA LEU A 228 12.43 13.13 0.81
C LEU A 228 13.74 13.90 0.73
N LEU A 229 14.73 13.50 1.52
CA LEU A 229 16.07 14.07 1.45
C LEU A 229 16.77 13.55 0.18
N THR A 230 17.53 14.42 -0.48
CA THR A 230 18.32 14.00 -1.64
C THR A 230 19.78 14.37 -1.46
N ILE A 231 20.66 13.59 -2.08
CA ILE A 231 22.12 13.83 -2.05
C ILE A 231 22.47 15.12 -2.83
N LYS A 232 21.64 15.52 -3.80
CA LYS A 232 21.84 16.73 -4.61
C LYS A 232 21.23 17.93 -3.90
N ARG A 233 22.06 18.86 -3.41
CA ARG A 233 21.66 20.01 -2.57
C ARG A 233 20.50 20.86 -3.12
N ASP A 234 20.33 20.93 -4.44
CA ASP A 234 19.29 21.74 -5.08
C ASP A 234 18.07 20.93 -5.57
N HIS A 235 17.96 19.65 -5.19
CA HIS A 235 16.83 18.80 -5.58
C HIS A 235 15.93 18.51 -4.39
N LEU A 236 14.66 18.93 -4.49
CA LEU A 236 13.63 18.54 -3.53
C LEU A 236 12.80 17.41 -4.13
N ARG A 237 12.54 16.40 -3.32
CA ARG A 237 11.58 15.36 -3.63
C ARG A 237 10.50 15.35 -2.56
N THR A 238 9.27 15.09 -2.94
CA THR A 238 8.17 14.88 -2.00
C THR A 238 7.44 13.60 -2.38
N ALA A 239 7.25 12.73 -1.41
CA ALA A 239 6.40 11.57 -1.50
C ALA A 239 5.03 11.89 -0.92
N TYR A 240 4.00 11.38 -1.58
CA TYR A 240 2.61 11.39 -1.13
C TYR A 240 2.14 9.95 -1.06
N ALA A 241 1.40 9.60 -0.02
CA ALA A 241 0.81 8.28 0.15
C ALA A 241 -0.68 8.43 0.49
N ALA A 242 -1.47 7.44 0.10
CA ALA A 242 -2.88 7.31 0.41
C ALA A 242 -3.21 5.86 0.70
N ILE A 243 -4.11 5.63 1.65
CA ILE A 243 -4.61 4.30 1.99
C ILE A 243 -6.12 4.26 1.76
N TYR A 244 -6.56 3.20 1.11
CA TYR A 244 -7.94 2.97 0.72
C TYR A 244 -8.43 1.67 1.32
N SER A 245 -9.64 1.64 1.87
CA SER A 245 -10.33 0.41 2.24
C SER A 245 -11.16 -0.09 1.06
N ILE A 246 -11.16 -1.40 0.85
CA ILE A 246 -11.91 -2.07 -0.22
C ILE A 246 -12.91 -3.05 0.41
N SER A 247 -14.18 -2.96 0.04
CA SER A 247 -15.20 -3.94 0.45
C SER A 247 -16.19 -4.22 -0.68
N PRO A 248 -16.86 -5.38 -0.67
CA PRO A 248 -18.01 -5.62 -1.56
C PRO A 248 -19.06 -4.50 -1.42
N ALA A 249 -19.89 -4.35 -2.45
CA ALA A 249 -21.11 -3.55 -2.34
C ALA A 249 -22.08 -4.23 -1.36
N ASP A 250 -22.84 -3.42 -0.62
CA ASP A 250 -23.90 -3.89 0.29
C ASP A 250 -25.08 -4.52 -0.49
#